data_AF-A0A9C6SYL5-F1
#
_entry.id   AF-A0A9C6SYL5-F1
#
_cell.length_a   1.000
_cell.length_b   1.000
_cell.length_c   1.000
_cell.angle_alpha   90.00
_cell.angle_beta   90.00
_cell.angle_gamma   90.00
#
_symmetry.space_group_name_H-M   'P 1'
#
loop_
_entity.id
_entity.type
_entity.pdbx_description
1 polymer ?
#
loop_
_entity_poly.entity_id
_entity_poly.type
_entity_poly.pdbx_seq_one_letter_code
_entity_poly.pdbx_strand_id
1 'polypeptide(L)'
;MQEFNPKLVGYSLGDSISTDPNAQLNVAEGGAMSRDITFMATYLVNKIKKDPRIDINKHWKLISLMIGSNDFCANMCTTSSPWTMLNDHKTDLINTLRILRDNLPRTFVALIPPPHLKELITAQHGRESLPCYVSSMIGCSCMFALQFRDQRPEYYKIIERWQKIDEEVANYPEFHRNDFTVEILPILEDAKLPLAEDGFTDFSYLNADCFHWSQKLHAVYANNLWNNLLEPVGNKSRTLTSLFKKFLCPTSERPFLMTYKNSQNNET
;
A
#
# COMPACT_ATOMS: atom_id res chain seq x y z
N MET A 1 -1.08 -17.50 -0.11
CA MET A 1 -2.52 -17.52 0.23
C MET A 1 -3.27 -18.67 -0.42
N GLN A 2 -3.16 -18.87 -1.74
CA GLN A 2 -3.84 -19.99 -2.43
C GLN A 2 -3.42 -21.37 -1.90
N GLU A 3 -2.13 -21.52 -1.53
CA GLU A 3 -1.64 -22.72 -0.83
C GLU A 3 -2.43 -23.05 0.45
N PHE A 4 -2.92 -22.05 1.17
CA PHE A 4 -3.68 -22.23 2.41
C PHE A 4 -5.19 -22.26 2.20
N ASN A 5 -5.68 -21.71 1.09
CA ASN A 5 -7.09 -21.72 0.74
C ASN A 5 -7.28 -21.77 -0.79
N PRO A 6 -7.53 -22.95 -1.38
CA PRO A 6 -7.74 -23.10 -2.81
C PRO A 6 -9.07 -22.47 -3.30
N LYS A 7 -9.97 -22.08 -2.39
CA LYS A 7 -11.25 -21.41 -2.71
C LYS A 7 -11.15 -19.88 -2.68
N LEU A 8 -9.94 -19.32 -2.57
CA LEU A 8 -9.73 -17.89 -2.64
C LEU A 8 -10.22 -17.33 -3.99
N VAL A 9 -10.94 -16.21 -3.96
CA VAL A 9 -11.38 -15.47 -5.16
C VAL A 9 -11.06 -14.00 -5.00
N GLY A 10 -11.11 -13.25 -6.11
CA GLY A 10 -10.97 -11.78 -6.10
C GLY A 10 -9.60 -11.24 -6.48
N TYR A 11 -8.57 -12.08 -6.60
CA TYR A 11 -7.25 -11.70 -7.10
C TYR A 11 -7.26 -11.51 -8.62
N SER A 12 -6.45 -10.58 -9.14
CA SER A 12 -6.33 -10.33 -10.58
C SER A 12 -5.83 -11.57 -11.33
N LEU A 13 -6.39 -11.82 -12.52
CA LEU A 13 -6.06 -12.98 -13.38
C LEU A 13 -5.11 -12.64 -14.54
N GLY A 14 -4.67 -11.38 -14.64
CA GLY A 14 -3.76 -10.89 -15.65
C GLY A 14 -3.69 -9.36 -15.62
N ASP A 15 -3.05 -8.79 -16.62
CA ASP A 15 -2.96 -7.34 -16.81
C ASP A 15 -4.36 -6.79 -17.18
N SER A 16 -4.86 -5.84 -16.40
CA SER A 16 -6.25 -5.39 -16.48
C SER A 16 -6.48 -4.07 -15.73
N ILE A 17 -7.43 -3.26 -16.19
CA ILE A 17 -7.95 -2.09 -15.45
C ILE A 17 -9.18 -2.48 -14.60
N SER A 18 -9.63 -1.67 -13.65
CA SER A 18 -10.64 -2.07 -12.64
C SER A 18 -12.01 -2.47 -13.19
N THR A 19 -12.30 -2.10 -14.43
CA THR A 19 -13.54 -2.41 -15.15
C THR A 19 -13.45 -3.72 -15.92
N ASP A 20 -12.25 -4.24 -16.18
CA ASP A 20 -12.05 -5.48 -16.91
C ASP A 20 -12.44 -6.70 -16.05
N PRO A 21 -12.95 -7.78 -16.69
CA PRO A 21 -13.23 -9.03 -16.00
C PRO A 21 -12.01 -9.62 -15.27
N ASN A 22 -10.81 -9.50 -15.86
CA ASN A 22 -9.59 -10.05 -15.30
C ASN A 22 -9.12 -9.34 -14.02
N ALA A 23 -9.60 -8.11 -13.75
CA ALA A 23 -9.27 -7.39 -12.53
C ALA A 23 -9.93 -8.01 -11.29
N GLN A 24 -11.02 -8.76 -11.46
CA GLN A 24 -11.79 -9.37 -10.37
C GLN A 24 -12.21 -8.31 -9.33
N LEU A 25 -11.72 -8.38 -8.08
CA LEU A 25 -11.98 -7.40 -7.02
C LEU A 25 -10.88 -6.34 -6.89
N ASN A 26 -9.84 -6.40 -7.71
CA ASN A 26 -8.86 -5.33 -7.78
C ASN A 26 -9.52 -4.10 -8.40
N VAL A 27 -9.62 -3.02 -7.61
CA VAL A 27 -10.16 -1.73 -8.03
C VAL A 27 -9.09 -0.65 -8.06
N ALA A 28 -7.80 -1.02 -8.00
CA ALA A 28 -6.70 -0.09 -8.15
C ALA A 28 -6.68 0.48 -9.57
N GLU A 29 -6.37 1.76 -9.68
CA GLU A 29 -6.34 2.49 -10.94
C GLU A 29 -5.06 3.31 -11.07
N GLY A 30 -4.57 3.42 -12.30
CA GLY A 30 -3.44 4.29 -12.62
C GLY A 30 -3.78 5.75 -12.29
N GLY A 31 -2.90 6.44 -11.58
CA GLY A 31 -3.10 7.84 -11.20
C GLY A 31 -4.10 8.08 -10.05
N ALA A 32 -4.65 7.03 -9.43
CA ALA A 32 -5.55 7.18 -8.29
C ALA A 32 -4.86 7.90 -7.11
N MET A 33 -5.59 8.79 -6.47
CA MET A 33 -5.15 9.62 -5.34
C MET A 33 -6.07 9.44 -4.13
N SER A 34 -5.72 10.06 -3.00
CA SER A 34 -6.53 9.96 -1.77
C SER A 34 -7.97 10.45 -1.96
N ARG A 35 -8.20 11.46 -2.79
CA ARG A 35 -9.57 11.93 -3.07
C ARG A 35 -10.46 10.87 -3.74
N ASP A 36 -9.86 9.84 -4.35
CA ASP A 36 -10.56 8.82 -5.11
C ASP A 36 -10.95 7.60 -4.25
N ILE A 37 -10.29 7.38 -3.09
CA ILE A 37 -10.46 6.13 -2.33
C ILE A 37 -11.87 5.92 -1.77
N THR A 38 -12.61 6.99 -1.49
CA THR A 38 -14.01 6.92 -1.07
C THR A 38 -14.90 6.32 -2.18
N PHE A 39 -14.68 6.75 -3.42
CA PHE A 39 -15.37 6.19 -4.59
C PHE A 39 -14.93 4.74 -4.84
N MET A 40 -13.63 4.47 -4.82
CA MET A 40 -13.08 3.12 -5.05
C MET A 40 -13.60 2.12 -4.02
N ALA A 41 -13.71 2.50 -2.75
CA ALA A 41 -14.29 1.66 -1.71
C ALA A 41 -15.77 1.38 -1.94
N THR A 42 -16.56 2.39 -2.33
CA THR A 42 -17.96 2.22 -2.70
C THR A 42 -18.11 1.28 -3.90
N TYR A 43 -17.26 1.42 -4.90
CA TYR A 43 -17.23 0.55 -6.07
C TYR A 43 -16.88 -0.89 -5.71
N LEU A 44 -15.85 -1.10 -4.87
CA LEU A 44 -15.48 -2.43 -4.35
C LEU A 44 -16.62 -3.08 -3.57
N VAL A 45 -17.27 -2.33 -2.67
CA VAL A 45 -18.46 -2.80 -1.92
C VAL A 45 -19.54 -3.29 -2.89
N ASN A 46 -19.82 -2.52 -3.94
CA ASN A 46 -20.82 -2.89 -4.93
C ASN A 46 -20.41 -4.12 -5.75
N LYS A 47 -19.12 -4.25 -6.12
CA LYS A 47 -18.62 -5.47 -6.78
C LYS A 47 -18.78 -6.69 -5.88
N ILE A 48 -18.39 -6.60 -4.61
CA ILE A 48 -18.52 -7.70 -3.64
C ILE A 48 -19.98 -8.11 -3.44
N LYS A 49 -20.90 -7.14 -3.27
CA LYS A 49 -22.34 -7.42 -3.10
C LYS A 49 -22.98 -8.09 -4.31
N LYS A 50 -22.43 -7.88 -5.52
CA LYS A 50 -22.94 -8.45 -6.77
C LYS A 50 -22.25 -9.75 -7.17
N ASP A 51 -21.13 -10.11 -6.54
CA ASP A 51 -20.38 -11.32 -6.88
C ASP A 51 -21.05 -12.56 -6.27
N PRO A 52 -21.63 -13.48 -7.08
CA PRO A 52 -22.35 -14.64 -6.57
C PRO A 52 -21.43 -15.65 -5.87
N ARG A 53 -20.12 -15.52 -5.99
CA ARG A 53 -19.13 -16.39 -5.31
C ARG A 53 -18.93 -15.99 -3.84
N ILE A 54 -19.43 -14.82 -3.43
CA ILE A 54 -19.15 -14.23 -2.12
C ILE A 54 -20.42 -14.18 -1.28
N ASP A 55 -20.49 -15.03 -0.24
CA ASP A 55 -21.45 -14.82 0.85
C ASP A 55 -20.89 -13.73 1.77
N ILE A 56 -21.40 -12.50 1.60
CA ILE A 56 -20.93 -11.31 2.31
C ILE A 56 -20.94 -11.48 3.84
N ASN A 57 -21.88 -12.27 4.38
CA ASN A 57 -22.08 -12.44 5.82
C ASN A 57 -21.27 -13.59 6.41
N LYS A 58 -20.74 -14.49 5.58
CA LYS A 58 -19.98 -15.67 6.02
C LYS A 58 -18.51 -15.63 5.64
N HIS A 59 -18.18 -15.12 4.46
CA HIS A 59 -16.80 -15.11 3.97
C HIS A 59 -16.01 -13.94 4.56
N TRP A 60 -14.76 -14.21 4.94
CA TRP A 60 -13.80 -13.16 5.30
C TRP A 60 -13.24 -12.48 4.06
N LYS A 61 -13.07 -11.15 4.12
CA LYS A 61 -12.40 -10.34 3.10
C LYS A 61 -11.07 -9.84 3.65
N LEU A 62 -10.02 -9.94 2.84
CA LEU A 62 -8.76 -9.25 3.07
C LEU A 62 -8.65 -8.14 2.02
N ILE A 63 -8.63 -6.88 2.45
CA ILE A 63 -8.53 -5.70 1.58
C ILE A 63 -7.18 -5.04 1.86
N SER A 64 -6.30 -4.99 0.87
CA SER A 64 -5.08 -4.19 0.93
C SER A 64 -5.35 -2.78 0.40
N LEU A 65 -5.05 -1.75 1.20
CA LEU A 65 -5.21 -0.35 0.82
C LEU A 65 -3.85 0.34 0.89
N MET A 66 -3.37 0.86 -0.24
CA MET A 66 -2.17 1.69 -0.35
C MET A 66 -2.48 2.85 -1.29
N ILE A 67 -2.29 4.09 -0.83
CA ILE A 67 -2.55 5.30 -1.61
C ILE A 67 -1.58 6.41 -1.19
N GLY A 68 -1.35 7.40 -2.04
CA GLY A 68 -0.58 8.61 -1.71
C GLY A 68 0.55 8.94 -2.68
N SER A 69 1.16 7.95 -3.35
CA SER A 69 2.28 8.21 -4.26
C SER A 69 1.93 9.20 -5.38
N ASN A 70 0.72 9.10 -5.97
CA ASN A 70 0.26 10.05 -6.98
C ASN A 70 -0.03 11.44 -6.38
N ASP A 71 -0.54 11.51 -5.15
CA ASP A 71 -0.75 12.78 -4.45
C ASP A 71 0.58 13.53 -4.28
N PHE A 72 1.64 12.81 -3.90
CA PHE A 72 2.99 13.37 -3.78
C PHE A 72 3.59 13.76 -5.13
N CYS A 73 3.33 12.94 -6.16
CA CYS A 73 3.90 13.09 -7.48
C CYS A 73 3.28 14.21 -8.32
N ALA A 74 1.98 14.49 -8.13
CA ALA A 74 1.21 15.41 -8.97
C ALA A 74 0.60 16.62 -8.24
N ASN A 75 0.22 16.50 -6.96
CA ASN A 75 -0.53 17.57 -6.26
C ASN A 75 0.32 18.37 -5.28
N MET A 76 1.36 17.78 -4.70
CA MET A 76 2.15 18.39 -3.63
C MET A 76 2.85 19.70 -4.05
N CYS A 77 3.07 19.91 -5.35
CA CYS A 77 3.68 21.13 -5.89
C CYS A 77 2.69 22.10 -6.56
N THR A 78 1.39 21.80 -6.56
CA THR A 78 0.36 22.62 -7.23
C THR A 78 -0.42 23.52 -6.27
N THR A 79 -0.33 23.28 -4.96
CA THR A 79 -0.98 24.08 -3.92
C THR A 79 0.01 25.03 -3.26
N SER A 80 -0.47 26.20 -2.83
CA SER A 80 0.33 27.16 -2.05
C SER A 80 0.68 26.65 -0.65
N SER A 81 -0.08 25.69 -0.13
CA SER A 81 0.21 25.02 1.15
C SER A 81 0.06 23.50 0.99
N PRO A 82 1.14 22.80 0.63
CA PRO A 82 1.13 21.35 0.45
C PRO A 82 0.67 20.58 1.69
N TRP A 83 0.87 21.13 2.88
CA TRP A 83 0.42 20.55 4.14
C TRP A 83 -1.10 20.38 4.25
N THR A 84 -1.91 21.14 3.50
CA THR A 84 -3.38 21.00 3.57
C THR A 84 -3.86 19.64 3.10
N MET A 85 -3.14 19.02 2.14
CA MET A 85 -3.50 17.70 1.59
C MET A 85 -3.56 16.60 2.66
N LEU A 86 -2.84 16.77 3.77
CA LEU A 86 -2.81 15.80 4.86
C LEU A 86 -4.14 15.73 5.61
N ASN A 87 -4.84 16.86 5.76
CA ASN A 87 -6.16 16.91 6.39
C ASN A 87 -7.23 16.30 5.47
N ASP A 88 -7.13 16.57 4.17
CA ASP A 88 -8.01 16.00 3.16
C ASP A 88 -7.82 14.47 3.14
N HIS A 89 -6.57 14.01 3.07
CA HIS A 89 -6.25 12.58 3.13
C HIS A 89 -6.79 11.89 4.38
N LYS A 90 -6.56 12.47 5.57
CA LYS A 90 -7.10 11.93 6.82
C LYS A 90 -8.61 11.77 6.76
N THR A 91 -9.30 12.77 6.20
CA THR A 91 -10.75 12.78 6.06
C THR A 91 -11.22 11.69 5.09
N ASP A 92 -10.59 11.60 3.92
CA ASP A 92 -10.90 10.59 2.90
C ASP A 92 -10.65 9.17 3.39
N LEU A 93 -9.55 8.95 4.11
CA LEU A 93 -9.20 7.65 4.69
C LEU A 93 -10.22 7.23 5.74
N ILE A 94 -10.58 8.11 6.68
CA ILE A 94 -11.60 7.83 7.71
C ILE A 94 -12.94 7.48 7.03
N ASN A 95 -13.37 8.27 6.06
CA ASN A 95 -14.63 8.03 5.34
C ASN A 95 -14.60 6.71 4.58
N THR A 96 -13.49 6.41 3.91
CA THR A 96 -13.26 5.14 3.19
C THR A 96 -13.36 3.94 4.13
N LEU A 97 -12.65 3.98 5.26
CA LEU A 97 -12.68 2.89 6.24
C LEU A 97 -14.06 2.71 6.85
N ARG A 98 -14.81 3.79 7.09
CA ARG A 98 -16.22 3.73 7.53
C ARG A 98 -17.12 3.07 6.47
N ILE A 99 -16.95 3.41 5.18
CA ILE A 99 -17.70 2.75 4.09
C ILE A 99 -17.46 1.25 4.09
N LEU A 100 -16.19 0.82 4.17
CA LEU A 100 -15.84 -0.60 4.21
C LEU A 100 -16.43 -1.27 5.45
N ARG A 101 -16.24 -0.67 6.63
CA ARG A 101 -16.73 -1.18 7.92
C ARG A 101 -18.24 -1.37 7.96
N ASP A 102 -18.98 -0.38 7.47
CA ASP A 102 -20.43 -0.37 7.59
C ASP A 102 -21.12 -1.20 6.50
N ASN A 103 -20.38 -1.64 5.47
CA ASN A 103 -20.94 -2.42 4.36
C ASN A 103 -20.36 -3.82 4.20
N LEU A 104 -19.19 -4.12 4.75
CA LEU A 104 -18.48 -5.39 4.60
C LEU A 104 -18.17 -5.98 5.99
N PRO A 105 -19.10 -6.70 6.63
CA PRO A 105 -18.79 -7.46 7.84
C PRO A 105 -17.70 -8.50 7.55
N ARG A 106 -17.03 -9.08 8.54
CA ARG A 106 -15.92 -10.04 8.34
C ARG A 106 -14.84 -9.53 7.38
N THR A 107 -14.24 -8.38 7.69
CA THR A 107 -13.22 -7.76 6.86
C THR A 107 -11.97 -7.40 7.66
N PHE A 108 -10.82 -7.80 7.12
CA PHE A 108 -9.51 -7.36 7.55
C PHE A 108 -9.00 -6.37 6.50
N VAL A 109 -8.74 -5.13 6.90
CA VAL A 109 -8.11 -4.13 6.03
C VAL A 109 -6.62 -4.05 6.40
N ALA A 110 -5.76 -4.42 5.46
CA ALA A 110 -4.33 -4.19 5.55
C ALA A 110 -4.04 -2.79 4.99
N LEU A 111 -3.91 -1.80 5.89
CA LEU A 111 -3.55 -0.43 5.51
C LEU A 111 -2.03 -0.36 5.36
N ILE A 112 -1.55 -0.03 4.16
CA ILE A 112 -0.14 0.00 3.81
C ILE A 112 0.23 1.45 3.49
N PRO A 113 1.01 2.12 4.34
CA PRO A 113 1.53 3.43 4.02
C PRO A 113 2.38 3.38 2.74
N PRO A 114 2.28 4.38 1.86
CA PRO A 114 3.04 4.41 0.61
C PRO A 114 4.55 4.49 0.88
N PRO A 115 5.39 4.02 -0.06
CA PRO A 115 6.84 4.13 0.08
C PRO A 115 7.29 5.59 0.11
N HIS A 116 8.35 5.87 0.85
CA HIS A 116 8.91 7.22 0.91
C HIS A 116 9.65 7.57 -0.40
N LEU A 117 9.17 8.57 -1.15
CA LEU A 117 9.67 8.87 -2.51
C LEU A 117 11.12 9.39 -2.57
N LYS A 118 11.76 9.70 -1.43
CA LYS A 118 13.22 9.94 -1.36
C LYS A 118 14.02 8.76 -1.89
N GLU A 119 13.57 7.54 -1.64
CA GLU A 119 14.26 6.33 -2.11
C GLU A 119 14.19 6.22 -3.64
N LEU A 120 13.10 6.69 -4.25
CA LEU A 120 12.96 6.75 -5.70
C LEU A 120 13.82 7.86 -6.33
N ILE A 121 13.97 9.01 -5.67
CA ILE A 121 14.92 10.05 -6.08
C ILE A 121 16.36 9.53 -6.00
N THR A 122 16.69 8.84 -4.91
CA THR A 122 18.00 8.22 -4.71
C THR A 122 18.26 7.13 -5.75
N ALA A 123 17.21 6.40 -6.16
CA ALA A 123 17.29 5.31 -7.12
C ALA A 123 17.97 5.76 -8.42
N GLN A 124 17.63 6.96 -8.89
CA GLN A 124 18.07 7.46 -10.20
C GLN A 124 19.47 8.07 -10.23
N HIS A 125 20.08 8.31 -9.06
CA HIS A 125 21.44 8.85 -9.02
C HIS A 125 22.44 7.89 -9.67
N GLY A 126 23.19 8.37 -10.68
CA GLY A 126 24.16 7.56 -11.42
C GLY A 126 23.54 6.53 -12.37
N ARG A 127 22.23 6.62 -12.60
CA ARG A 127 21.45 5.79 -13.54
C ARG A 127 20.62 6.65 -14.49
N GLU A 128 21.14 7.81 -14.85
CA GLU A 128 20.43 8.77 -15.68
C GLU A 128 20.23 8.22 -17.10
N SER A 129 18.99 8.19 -17.55
CA SER A 129 18.66 7.90 -18.94
C SER A 129 17.50 8.78 -19.39
N LEU A 130 17.47 9.10 -20.69
CA LEU A 130 16.40 9.92 -21.25
C LEU A 130 15.00 9.29 -21.03
N PRO A 131 14.78 7.97 -21.23
CA PRO A 131 13.50 7.34 -20.92
C PRO A 131 13.08 7.47 -19.45
N CYS A 132 14.00 7.21 -18.50
CA CYS A 132 13.69 7.35 -17.07
C CYS A 132 13.34 8.81 -16.73
N TYR A 133 14.12 9.76 -17.26
CA TYR A 133 13.92 11.19 -17.02
C TYR A 133 12.54 11.64 -17.52
N VAL A 134 12.21 11.34 -18.78
CA VAL A 134 10.90 11.70 -19.37
C VAL A 134 9.76 11.07 -18.58
N SER A 135 9.88 9.79 -18.23
CA SER A 135 8.85 9.08 -17.46
C SER A 135 8.64 9.70 -16.07
N SER A 136 9.73 10.06 -15.39
CA SER A 136 9.68 10.68 -14.06
C SER A 136 9.11 12.10 -14.09
N MET A 137 9.42 12.85 -15.14
CA MET A 137 8.85 14.18 -15.35
C MET A 137 7.35 14.14 -15.64
N ILE A 138 6.87 13.13 -16.37
CA ILE A 138 5.44 12.97 -16.68
C ILE A 138 4.69 12.42 -15.47
N GLY A 139 5.20 11.35 -14.84
CA GLY A 139 4.51 10.63 -13.78
C GLY A 139 4.67 11.24 -12.39
N CYS A 140 5.74 12.01 -12.14
CA CYS A 140 6.09 12.49 -10.81
C CYS A 140 6.82 13.84 -10.81
N SER A 141 6.29 14.80 -11.57
CA SER A 141 6.90 16.12 -11.75
C SER A 141 7.22 16.85 -10.44
N CYS A 142 6.34 16.77 -9.42
CA CYS A 142 6.57 17.45 -8.15
C CYS A 142 7.84 16.98 -7.43
N MET A 143 8.24 15.73 -7.61
CA MET A 143 9.47 15.19 -7.01
C MET A 143 10.67 15.38 -7.93
N PHE A 144 10.52 15.20 -9.25
CA PHE A 144 11.65 15.10 -10.18
C PHE A 144 12.00 16.41 -10.89
N ALA A 145 11.06 17.32 -11.10
CA ALA A 145 11.33 18.56 -11.82
C ALA A 145 12.34 19.44 -11.08
N LEU A 146 13.28 20.03 -11.84
CA LEU A 146 14.35 20.85 -11.30
C LEU A 146 13.83 22.06 -10.52
N GLN A 147 12.71 22.64 -10.96
CA GLN A 147 12.08 23.79 -10.29
C GLN A 147 11.58 23.49 -8.87
N PHE A 148 11.40 22.20 -8.52
CA PHE A 148 10.90 21.77 -7.21
C PHE A 148 12.00 21.12 -6.35
N ARG A 149 13.27 21.18 -6.79
CA ARG A 149 14.39 20.55 -6.10
C ARG A 149 14.57 21.05 -4.67
N ASP A 150 14.42 22.36 -4.47
CA ASP A 150 14.65 23.02 -3.17
C ASP A 150 13.50 22.76 -2.18
N GLN A 151 12.33 22.35 -2.68
CA GLN A 151 11.15 22.02 -1.90
C GLN A 151 11.15 20.55 -1.43
N ARG A 152 11.97 19.67 -2.03
CA ARG A 152 12.03 18.24 -1.67
C ARG A 152 12.22 17.96 -0.17
N PRO A 153 13.08 18.68 0.58
CA PRO A 153 13.21 18.44 2.02
C PRO A 153 11.90 18.65 2.77
N GLU A 154 11.06 19.59 2.35
CA GLU A 154 9.75 19.81 2.93
C GLU A 154 8.75 18.72 2.51
N TYR A 155 8.78 18.34 1.23
CA TYR A 155 7.97 17.25 0.69
C TYR A 155 8.21 15.92 1.41
N TYR A 156 9.46 15.62 1.77
CA TYR A 156 9.77 14.44 2.58
C TYR A 156 9.07 14.45 3.94
N LYS A 157 9.03 15.59 4.64
CA LYS A 157 8.29 15.70 5.91
C LYS A 157 6.79 15.50 5.75
N ILE A 158 6.22 15.92 4.62
CA ILE A 158 4.80 15.70 4.31
C ILE A 158 4.54 14.21 4.11
N ILE A 159 5.39 13.49 3.38
CA ILE A 159 5.28 12.04 3.19
C ILE A 159 5.40 11.31 4.54
N GLU A 160 6.38 11.67 5.38
CA GLU A 160 6.50 11.12 6.74
C GLU A 160 5.25 11.39 7.59
N ARG A 161 4.65 12.59 7.46
CA ARG A 161 3.42 12.92 8.18
C ARG A 161 2.21 12.14 7.65
N TRP A 162 2.15 11.88 6.35
CA TRP A 162 1.12 11.05 5.73
C TRP A 162 1.14 9.62 6.29
N GLN A 163 2.33 8.99 6.32
CA GLN A 163 2.49 7.65 6.89
C GLN A 163 2.06 7.59 8.38
N LYS A 164 2.39 8.64 9.15
CA LYS A 164 1.90 8.78 10.55
C LYS A 164 0.38 8.94 10.64
N ILE A 165 -0.25 9.61 9.68
CA ILE A 165 -1.72 9.73 9.63
C ILE A 165 -2.35 8.37 9.34
N ASP A 166 -1.79 7.58 8.42
CA ASP A 166 -2.24 6.20 8.17
C ASP A 166 -2.18 5.38 9.47
N GLU A 167 -1.06 5.45 10.20
CA GLU A 167 -0.89 4.77 11.50
C GLU A 167 -1.88 5.29 12.56
N GLU A 168 -2.05 6.61 12.69
CA GLU A 168 -3.02 7.22 13.62
C GLU A 168 -4.43 6.71 13.36
N VAL A 169 -4.88 6.74 12.10
CA VAL A 169 -6.23 6.37 11.70
C VAL A 169 -6.45 4.87 11.84
N ALA A 170 -5.47 4.03 11.49
CA ALA A 170 -5.55 2.58 11.69
C ALA A 170 -5.82 2.22 13.16
N ASN A 171 -5.29 2.99 14.10
CA ASN A 171 -5.44 2.76 15.54
C ASN A 171 -6.75 3.29 16.14
N TYR A 172 -7.66 3.87 15.33
CA TYR A 172 -8.93 4.38 15.87
C TYR A 172 -9.81 3.22 16.37
N PRO A 173 -10.33 3.30 17.62
CA PRO A 173 -11.15 2.22 18.19
C PRO A 173 -12.37 1.83 17.34
N GLU A 174 -12.92 2.79 16.57
CA GLU A 174 -14.08 2.55 15.71
C GLU A 174 -13.82 1.53 14.57
N PHE A 175 -12.55 1.21 14.31
CA PHE A 175 -12.12 0.28 13.27
C PHE A 175 -11.68 -1.09 13.80
N HIS A 176 -11.89 -1.40 15.08
CA HIS A 176 -11.54 -2.70 15.68
C HIS A 176 -12.75 -3.42 16.31
N ARG A 177 -13.71 -3.83 15.47
CA ARG A 177 -14.89 -4.63 15.84
C ARG A 177 -14.55 -6.12 15.92
N ASN A 178 -15.54 -6.98 16.18
CA ASN A 178 -15.32 -8.44 16.22
C ASN A 178 -15.24 -9.06 14.82
N ASP A 179 -15.83 -8.39 13.84
CA ASP A 179 -15.91 -8.81 12.46
C ASP A 179 -15.26 -7.79 11.51
N PHE A 180 -14.64 -6.73 12.02
CA PHE A 180 -13.96 -5.74 11.20
C PHE A 180 -12.70 -5.24 11.91
N THR A 181 -11.55 -5.28 11.25
CA THR A 181 -10.31 -4.69 11.78
C THR A 181 -9.51 -4.00 10.69
N VAL A 182 -8.84 -2.90 11.05
CA VAL A 182 -7.84 -2.24 10.21
C VAL A 182 -6.50 -2.43 10.86
N GLU A 183 -5.51 -2.95 10.14
CA GLU A 183 -4.17 -3.18 10.65
C GLU A 183 -3.17 -2.44 9.78
N ILE A 184 -2.28 -1.67 10.41
CA ILE A 184 -1.19 -0.99 9.73
C ILE A 184 -0.09 -2.00 9.35
N LEU A 185 0.36 -1.97 8.10
CA LEU A 185 1.46 -2.79 7.59
C LEU A 185 2.57 -1.87 7.06
N PRO A 186 3.53 -1.45 7.90
CA PRO A 186 4.51 -0.40 7.60
C PRO A 186 5.68 -0.87 6.71
N ILE A 187 5.52 -1.98 5.97
CA ILE A 187 6.63 -2.70 5.32
C ILE A 187 7.39 -1.87 4.26
N LEU A 188 6.82 -0.74 3.82
CA LEU A 188 7.37 0.16 2.81
C LEU A 188 7.96 1.45 3.36
N GLU A 189 7.79 1.75 4.64
CA GLU A 189 8.17 3.06 5.20
C GLU A 189 9.69 3.28 5.15
N ASP A 190 10.46 2.24 5.50
CA ASP A 190 11.94 2.23 5.48
C ASP A 190 12.49 1.31 4.36
N ALA A 191 11.67 1.02 3.35
CA ALA A 191 12.06 0.15 2.24
C ALA A 191 13.06 0.85 1.32
N LYS A 192 14.14 0.14 0.97
CA LYS A 192 15.16 0.63 0.04
C LYS A 192 15.28 -0.30 -1.16
N LEU A 193 15.62 0.27 -2.30
CA LEU A 193 15.95 -0.55 -3.47
C LEU A 193 17.36 -1.14 -3.31
N PRO A 194 17.55 -2.44 -3.65
CA PRO A 194 18.87 -3.05 -3.63
C PRO A 194 19.85 -2.37 -4.60
N LEU A 195 21.13 -2.42 -4.25
CA LEU A 195 22.22 -1.97 -5.11
C LEU A 195 22.72 -3.13 -6.00
N ALA A 196 23.16 -2.80 -7.19
CA ALA A 196 23.90 -3.67 -8.08
C ALA A 196 25.40 -3.71 -7.70
N GLU A 197 26.18 -4.55 -8.39
CA GLU A 197 27.61 -4.72 -8.13
C GLU A 197 28.44 -3.43 -8.34
N ASP A 198 27.95 -2.54 -9.20
CA ASP A 198 28.57 -1.23 -9.47
C ASP A 198 28.27 -0.19 -8.38
N GLY A 199 27.52 -0.54 -7.34
CA GLY A 199 27.18 0.34 -6.22
C GLY A 199 26.00 1.28 -6.49
N PHE A 200 25.43 1.28 -7.69
CA PHE A 200 24.22 2.02 -8.01
C PHE A 200 22.98 1.14 -7.85
N THR A 201 21.79 1.75 -7.81
CA THR A 201 20.52 1.01 -7.70
C THR A 201 20.38 -0.04 -8.80
N ASP A 202 19.94 -1.24 -8.42
CA ASP A 202 19.60 -2.32 -9.35
C ASP A 202 18.24 -2.02 -10.00
N PHE A 203 18.27 -1.49 -11.22
CA PHE A 203 17.07 -1.14 -11.99
C PHE A 203 16.24 -2.35 -12.42
N SER A 204 16.73 -3.59 -12.27
CA SER A 204 15.88 -4.77 -12.50
C SER A 204 14.74 -4.92 -11.48
N TYR A 205 14.76 -4.13 -10.39
CA TYR A 205 13.63 -4.00 -9.47
C TYR A 205 12.55 -3.02 -9.96
N LEU A 206 12.81 -2.22 -10.99
CA LEU A 206 11.87 -1.25 -11.58
C LEU A 206 11.49 -1.67 -13.01
N ASN A 207 10.38 -1.14 -13.51
CA ASN A 207 9.97 -1.29 -14.90
C ASN A 207 10.77 -0.37 -15.82
N ALA A 208 10.49 -0.43 -17.13
CA ALA A 208 11.16 0.38 -18.15
C ALA A 208 11.00 1.91 -17.96
N ASP A 209 10.01 2.35 -17.18
CA ASP A 209 9.82 3.74 -16.79
C ASP A 209 10.71 4.19 -15.62
N CYS A 210 11.44 3.26 -15.00
CA CYS A 210 12.32 3.48 -13.86
C CYS A 210 11.60 4.11 -12.64
N PHE A 211 10.30 3.85 -12.55
CA PHE A 211 9.40 4.45 -11.59
C PHE A 211 8.50 3.40 -10.94
N HIS A 212 7.74 2.65 -11.74
CA HIS A 212 6.90 1.57 -11.25
C HIS A 212 7.71 0.31 -10.96
N TRP A 213 7.21 -0.49 -10.03
CA TRP A 213 7.88 -1.72 -9.63
C TRP A 213 7.80 -2.78 -10.72
N SER A 214 8.92 -3.46 -10.93
CA SER A 214 8.96 -4.67 -11.74
C SER A 214 8.21 -5.82 -11.06
N GLN A 215 7.94 -6.88 -11.83
CA GLN A 215 7.48 -8.15 -11.27
C GLN A 215 8.42 -8.69 -10.18
N LYS A 216 9.75 -8.48 -10.32
CA LYS A 216 10.76 -8.89 -9.33
C LYS A 216 10.52 -8.19 -7.97
N LEU A 217 10.31 -6.87 -7.99
CA LEU A 217 10.04 -6.12 -6.76
C LEU A 217 8.65 -6.43 -6.20
N HIS A 218 7.64 -6.62 -7.05
CA HIS A 218 6.33 -7.10 -6.59
C HIS A 218 6.41 -8.45 -5.86
N ALA A 219 7.24 -9.39 -6.33
CA ALA A 219 7.43 -10.68 -5.65
C ALA A 219 8.09 -10.50 -4.28
N VAL A 220 9.12 -9.66 -4.18
CA VAL A 220 9.77 -9.31 -2.90
C VAL A 220 8.76 -8.66 -1.95
N TYR A 221 8.02 -7.67 -2.43
CA TYR A 221 7.00 -6.99 -1.65
C TYR A 221 5.92 -7.97 -1.16
N ALA A 222 5.39 -8.83 -2.02
CA ALA A 222 4.36 -9.81 -1.66
C ALA A 222 4.83 -10.76 -0.54
N ASN A 223 6.06 -11.27 -0.61
CA ASN A 223 6.64 -12.07 0.46
C ASN A 223 6.76 -11.29 1.77
N ASN A 224 7.31 -10.07 1.72
CA ASN A 224 7.53 -9.28 2.93
C ASN A 224 6.20 -8.81 3.56
N LEU A 225 5.21 -8.45 2.74
CA LEU A 225 3.85 -8.13 3.18
C LEU A 225 3.18 -9.33 3.85
N TRP A 226 3.35 -10.54 3.31
CA TRP A 226 2.87 -11.78 3.94
C TRP A 226 3.48 -11.99 5.33
N ASN A 227 4.79 -11.80 5.48
CA ASN A 227 5.42 -11.85 6.80
C ASN A 227 4.83 -10.79 7.73
N ASN A 228 4.60 -9.58 7.23
CA ASN A 228 4.08 -8.46 8.00
C ASN A 228 2.66 -8.72 8.55
N LEU A 229 1.83 -9.48 7.82
CA LEU A 229 0.52 -9.95 8.29
C LEU A 229 0.63 -10.93 9.48
N LEU A 230 1.75 -11.63 9.62
CA LEU A 230 2.01 -12.62 10.67
C LEU A 230 2.89 -12.07 11.81
N GLU A 231 3.34 -10.83 11.70
CA GLU A 231 4.12 -10.15 12.73
C GLU A 231 3.20 -9.40 13.71
N PRO A 232 3.44 -9.49 15.04
CA PRO A 232 2.63 -8.78 16.03
C PRO A 232 2.58 -7.28 15.78
N VAL A 233 1.40 -6.68 15.99
CA VAL A 233 1.24 -5.21 15.98
C VAL A 233 2.23 -4.58 16.97
N GLY A 234 2.90 -3.49 16.55
CA GLY A 234 3.99 -2.85 17.31
C GLY A 234 5.38 -3.47 17.08
N ASN A 235 5.47 -4.66 16.48
CA ASN A 235 6.74 -5.30 16.12
C ASN A 235 6.75 -5.79 14.66
N LYS A 236 6.12 -5.01 13.78
CA LYS A 236 6.09 -5.27 12.34
C LYS A 236 7.35 -4.75 11.68
N SER A 237 7.87 -5.49 10.70
CA SER A 237 8.98 -5.08 9.87
C SER A 237 8.62 -3.82 9.06
N ARG A 238 9.57 -2.89 8.91
CA ARG A 238 9.39 -1.62 8.16
C ARG A 238 10.20 -1.55 6.87
N THR A 239 11.00 -2.58 6.58
CA THR A 239 11.90 -2.63 5.43
C THR A 239 11.80 -3.96 4.69
N LEU A 240 12.16 -3.95 3.40
CA LEU A 240 12.14 -5.15 2.56
C LEU A 240 13.39 -6.00 2.77
N THR A 241 13.19 -7.30 2.85
CA THR A 241 14.26 -8.31 2.79
C THR A 241 14.26 -9.03 1.45
N SER A 242 15.38 -9.65 1.07
CA SER A 242 15.48 -10.44 -0.15
C SER A 242 14.39 -11.52 -0.22
N LEU A 243 13.95 -11.84 -1.44
CA LEU A 243 12.92 -12.85 -1.68
C LEU A 243 13.28 -14.17 -0.97
N PHE A 244 12.31 -14.74 -0.24
CA PHE A 244 12.45 -15.97 0.54
C PHE A 244 13.53 -15.99 1.62
N LYS A 245 14.19 -14.86 1.95
CA LYS A 245 15.08 -14.77 3.12
C LYS A 245 14.33 -15.10 4.42
N LYS A 246 13.07 -14.67 4.49
CA LYS A 246 12.12 -14.99 5.56
C LYS A 246 10.78 -15.29 4.91
N PHE A 247 10.15 -16.41 5.25
CA PHE A 247 8.79 -16.73 4.83
C PHE A 247 8.06 -17.36 6.02
N LEU A 248 7.26 -16.56 6.72
CA LEU A 248 6.55 -16.99 7.91
C LEU A 248 5.35 -17.87 7.53
N CYS A 249 5.14 -18.91 8.33
CA CYS A 249 3.97 -19.77 8.27
C CYS A 249 3.19 -19.64 9.59
N PRO A 250 1.84 -19.68 9.56
CA PRO A 250 1.05 -19.79 10.78
C PRO A 250 1.44 -21.04 11.57
N THR A 251 1.44 -20.94 12.90
CA THR A 251 1.73 -22.05 13.81
C THR A 251 0.47 -22.46 14.58
N SER A 252 0.50 -23.59 15.29
CA SER A 252 -0.61 -23.98 16.17
C SER A 252 -0.85 -22.97 17.30
N GLU A 253 0.19 -22.27 17.75
CA GLU A 253 0.11 -21.23 18.78
C GLU A 253 -0.38 -19.89 18.20
N ARG A 254 -0.06 -19.60 16.94
CA ARG A 254 -0.45 -18.36 16.22
C ARG A 254 -1.02 -18.72 14.85
N PRO A 255 -2.25 -19.26 14.79
CA PRO A 255 -2.84 -19.74 13.53
C PRO A 255 -3.50 -18.65 12.69
N PHE A 256 -3.63 -17.42 13.21
CA PHE A 256 -4.36 -16.32 12.59
C PHE A 256 -3.44 -15.17 12.18
N LEU A 257 -3.92 -14.32 11.27
CA LEU A 257 -3.28 -13.04 10.99
C LEU A 257 -3.26 -12.18 12.26
N MET A 258 -2.18 -11.42 12.42
CA MET A 258 -1.98 -10.59 13.60
C MET A 258 -2.83 -9.32 13.50
N THR A 259 -3.55 -9.04 14.58
CA THR A 259 -4.49 -7.94 14.75
C THR A 259 -4.20 -7.18 16.03
N TYR A 260 -4.78 -5.99 16.18
CA TYR A 260 -4.75 -5.22 17.42
C TYR A 260 -5.11 -6.08 18.65
N LYS A 261 -6.14 -6.93 18.53
CA LYS A 261 -6.66 -7.73 19.66
C LYS A 261 -5.83 -8.95 20.02
N ASN A 262 -5.21 -9.63 19.04
CA ASN A 262 -4.44 -10.87 19.30
C ASN A 262 -2.93 -10.66 19.37
N SER A 263 -2.44 -9.43 19.14
CA SER A 263 -1.01 -9.09 19.25
C SER A 263 -0.58 -8.75 20.67
N GLN A 264 -1.51 -8.34 21.54
CA GLN A 264 -1.22 -7.94 22.93
C GLN A 264 -1.18 -9.13 23.91
N ASN A 265 -1.53 -10.34 23.46
CA ASN A 265 -1.51 -11.53 24.31
C ASN A 265 -0.08 -12.08 24.45
N ASN A 266 0.72 -11.43 25.29
CA ASN A 266 1.86 -12.01 25.99
C ASN A 266 1.49 -12.38 27.45
N GLU A 267 0.20 -12.53 27.76
CA GLU A 267 -0.24 -12.99 29.07
C GLU A 267 -0.59 -14.48 29.00
N THR A 268 0.30 -15.26 29.63
CA THR A 268 0.05 -16.57 30.25
C THR A 268 -1.13 -16.55 31.20
#